data_AF-A0A453REF5-F1
#
_entry.id   AF-A0A453REF5-F1
#
_cell.length_a   1.000
_cell.length_b   1.000
_cell.length_c   1.000
_cell.angle_alpha   90.00
_cell.angle_beta   90.00
_cell.angle_gamma   90.00
#
_symmetry.space_group_name_H-M   'P 1'
#
loop_
_entity.id
_entity.type
_entity.pdbx_description
1 polymer ?
#
loop_
_entity_poly.entity_id
_entity_poly.type
_entity_poly.pdbx_seq_one_letter_code
_entity_poly.pdbx_strand_id
1 'polypeptide(L)'
;MHIGMKLSPIKFLDPIHVERIFRRCNVDSGLIVHEVSHGSVADELGVRPGDIIDSVNGEHIATTIELENLLMRICESHLDEGGVIGSCVDIPVGILHVRKGRKDPRHRSTLSLRLNVAEGVEAFTSGTLTVEV
;
A
#
# COMPACT_ATOMS: atom_id res chain seq x y z
N MET A 1 4.55 2.70 -12.68
CA MET A 1 4.90 2.17 -11.34
C MET A 1 4.29 0.77 -11.17
N HIS A 2 5.08 -0.26 -10.85
CA HIS A 2 4.58 -1.63 -10.70
C HIS A 2 4.85 -2.13 -9.27
N ILE A 3 3.91 -1.88 -8.35
CA ILE A 3 4.00 -2.23 -6.90
C ILE A 3 3.86 -3.74 -6.65
N GLY A 4 3.85 -4.56 -7.71
CA GLY A 4 3.53 -5.98 -7.63
C GLY A 4 2.06 -6.24 -7.28
N MET A 5 1.21 -5.21 -7.31
CA MET A 5 -0.23 -5.30 -7.07
C MET A 5 -1.00 -4.51 -8.12
N LYS A 6 -2.18 -4.99 -8.51
CA LYS A 6 -3.18 -4.18 -9.22
C LYS A 6 -4.19 -3.66 -8.24
N LEU A 7 -4.40 -2.35 -8.27
CA LEU A 7 -5.21 -1.62 -7.28
C LEU A 7 -6.31 -0.83 -7.98
N SER A 8 -7.46 -0.68 -7.33
CA SER A 8 -8.44 0.34 -7.71
C SER A 8 -9.04 1.02 -6.50
N PRO A 9 -9.48 2.28 -6.62
CA PRO A 9 -10.26 2.93 -5.57
C PRO A 9 -11.53 2.14 -5.20
N ILE A 10 -11.82 2.01 -3.90
CA ILE A 10 -13.05 1.38 -3.39
C ILE A 10 -14.30 2.08 -3.93
N LYS A 11 -14.23 3.40 -4.15
CA LYS A 11 -15.33 4.21 -4.73
C LYS A 11 -15.79 3.76 -6.12
N PHE A 12 -15.02 2.92 -6.82
CA PHE A 12 -15.39 2.38 -8.12
C PHE A 12 -16.09 1.01 -8.05
N LEU A 13 -16.22 0.43 -6.85
CA LEU A 13 -16.95 -0.82 -6.64
C LEU A 13 -18.46 -0.57 -6.58
N ASP A 14 -19.26 -1.60 -6.88
CA ASP A 14 -20.71 -1.53 -6.68
C ASP A 14 -21.07 -1.26 -5.20
N PRO A 15 -22.18 -0.57 -4.92
CA PRO A 15 -22.60 -0.25 -3.56
C PRO A 15 -22.68 -1.46 -2.61
N ILE A 16 -23.06 -2.63 -3.12
CA ILE A 16 -23.11 -3.88 -2.33
C ILE A 16 -21.72 -4.29 -1.84
N HIS A 17 -20.69 -4.13 -2.69
CA HIS A 17 -19.32 -4.43 -2.32
C HIS A 17 -18.78 -3.44 -1.29
N VAL A 18 -19.06 -2.15 -1.48
CA VAL A 18 -18.68 -1.08 -0.54
C VAL A 18 -19.31 -1.30 0.83
N GLU A 19 -20.62 -1.55 0.90
CA GLU A 19 -21.34 -1.83 2.15
C GLU A 19 -20.77 -3.08 2.85
N ARG A 20 -20.45 -4.13 2.10
CA ARG A 20 -19.87 -5.36 2.67
C ARG A 20 -18.48 -5.11 3.26
N ILE A 21 -17.65 -4.32 2.59
CA ILE A 21 -16.34 -3.90 3.10
C ILE A 21 -16.51 -3.07 4.36
N PHE A 22 -17.40 -2.07 4.33
CA PHE A 22 -17.65 -1.20 5.47
C PHE A 22 -18.08 -1.98 6.71
N ARG A 23 -19.03 -2.92 6.58
CA ARG A 23 -19.46 -3.77 7.70
C ARG A 23 -18.36 -4.65 8.28
N ARG A 24 -17.40 -5.09 7.45
CA ARG A 24 -16.33 -6.00 7.87
C ARG A 24 -15.12 -5.28 8.43
N CYS A 25 -14.74 -4.17 7.83
CA CYS A 25 -13.47 -3.49 8.09
C CYS A 25 -13.66 -2.10 8.73
N ASN A 26 -14.88 -1.56 8.75
CA ASN A 26 -15.18 -0.19 9.18
C ASN A 26 -14.39 0.85 8.37
N VAL A 27 -14.31 0.63 7.06
CA VAL A 27 -13.61 1.48 6.09
C VAL A 27 -14.50 1.67 4.86
N ASP A 28 -14.58 2.91 4.39
CA ASP A 28 -15.36 3.34 3.23
C ASP A 28 -14.50 3.87 2.07
N SER A 29 -13.20 3.99 2.29
CA SER A 29 -12.21 4.60 1.39
C SER A 29 -10.89 3.83 1.41
N GLY A 30 -10.13 3.88 0.32
CA GLY A 30 -8.93 3.08 0.15
C GLY A 30 -8.82 2.47 -1.23
N LEU A 31 -7.78 1.66 -1.41
CA LEU A 31 -7.52 0.92 -2.64
C LEU A 31 -7.76 -0.58 -2.41
N ILE A 32 -8.64 -1.19 -3.19
CA ILE A 32 -8.83 -2.64 -3.19
C ILE A 32 -7.75 -3.31 -4.05
N VAL A 33 -7.20 -4.41 -3.55
CA VAL A 33 -6.25 -5.26 -4.25
C VAL A 33 -7.01 -6.22 -5.17
N HIS A 34 -6.74 -6.16 -6.47
CA HIS A 34 -7.31 -7.09 -7.46
C HIS A 34 -6.39 -8.26 -7.76
N GLU A 35 -5.09 -7.98 -7.84
CA GLU A 35 -4.07 -8.98 -8.16
C GLU A 35 -2.83 -8.71 -7.31
N VAL A 36 -2.12 -9.78 -6.97
CA VAL A 36 -0.83 -9.77 -6.30
C VAL A 36 0.12 -10.61 -7.13
N SER A 37 1.28 -10.06 -7.44
CA SER A 37 2.32 -10.73 -8.23
C SER A 37 2.96 -11.84 -7.39
N HIS A 38 3.07 -13.03 -7.95
CA HIS A 38 3.65 -14.16 -7.26
C HIS A 38 5.11 -13.90 -6.87
N GLY A 39 5.50 -14.23 -5.64
CA GLY A 39 6.85 -14.00 -5.13
C GLY A 39 7.17 -12.53 -4.83
N SER A 40 6.19 -11.63 -4.87
CA SER A 40 6.35 -10.27 -4.36
C SER A 40 6.27 -10.23 -2.83
N VAL A 41 6.76 -9.16 -2.21
CA VAL A 41 6.64 -8.99 -0.74
C VAL A 41 5.19 -8.94 -0.28
N ALA A 42 4.29 -8.41 -1.11
CA ALA A 42 2.85 -8.50 -0.85
C ALA A 42 2.37 -9.97 -0.81
N ASP A 43 2.83 -10.83 -1.74
CA ASP A 43 2.50 -12.26 -1.72
C ASP A 43 3.06 -12.97 -0.49
N GLU A 44 4.33 -12.70 -0.14
CA GLU A 44 5.02 -13.27 1.02
C GLU A 44 4.38 -12.86 2.35
N LEU A 45 3.92 -11.61 2.47
CA LEU A 45 3.14 -11.14 3.62
C LEU A 45 1.70 -11.64 3.65
N GLY A 46 1.31 -12.44 2.66
CA GLY A 46 -0.02 -13.01 2.56
C GLY A 46 -1.09 -11.99 2.18
N VAL A 47 -0.73 -10.91 1.50
CA VAL A 47 -1.71 -10.02 0.85
C VAL A 47 -2.42 -10.82 -0.24
N ARG A 48 -3.73 -10.68 -0.34
CA ARG A 48 -4.55 -11.40 -1.32
C ARG A 48 -5.52 -10.46 -2.03
N PRO A 49 -6.01 -10.85 -3.22
CA PRO A 49 -7.14 -10.16 -3.84
C PRO A 49 -8.31 -9.99 -2.86
N GLY A 50 -8.85 -8.77 -2.82
CA GLY A 50 -9.89 -8.34 -1.89
C GLY A 50 -9.38 -7.70 -0.59
N ASP A 51 -8.08 -7.77 -0.28
CA ASP A 51 -7.48 -6.96 0.78
C ASP A 51 -7.49 -5.47 0.38
N ILE A 52 -7.36 -4.57 1.36
CA ILE A 52 -7.47 -3.12 1.17
C ILE A 52 -6.18 -2.44 1.64
N ILE A 53 -5.68 -1.52 0.84
CA ILE A 53 -4.65 -0.56 1.25
C ILE A 53 -5.35 0.71 1.69
N ASP A 54 -5.16 1.09 2.96
CA ASP A 54 -5.86 2.22 3.59
C ASP A 54 -4.93 3.40 3.91
N SER A 55 -3.63 3.16 3.97
CA SER A 55 -2.65 4.15 4.40
C SER A 55 -1.25 3.87 3.85
N VAL A 56 -0.48 4.94 3.69
CA VAL A 56 0.94 4.92 3.31
C VAL A 56 1.66 5.97 4.13
N ASN A 57 2.79 5.61 4.72
CA ASN A 57 3.53 6.46 5.66
C ASN A 57 2.67 7.03 6.80
N GLY A 58 1.64 6.29 7.24
CA GLY A 58 0.67 6.75 8.24
C GLY A 58 -0.39 7.72 7.72
N GLU A 59 -0.32 8.15 6.46
CA GLU A 59 -1.33 9.01 5.81
C GLU A 59 -2.39 8.15 5.11
N HIS A 60 -3.67 8.51 5.27
CA HIS A 60 -4.77 7.83 4.61
C HIS A 60 -4.81 8.14 3.11
N ILE A 61 -5.09 7.12 2.29
CA ILE A 61 -5.24 7.24 0.85
C ILE A 61 -6.58 6.69 0.38
N ALA A 62 -7.15 7.27 -0.66
CA ALA A 62 -8.40 6.83 -1.29
C ALA A 62 -8.25 6.61 -2.80
N THR A 63 -7.21 7.16 -3.43
CA THR A 63 -6.97 7.04 -4.87
C THR A 63 -5.54 6.64 -5.22
N THR A 64 -5.36 6.09 -6.42
CA THR A 64 -4.03 5.77 -6.95
C THR A 64 -3.20 7.03 -7.19
N ILE A 65 -3.86 8.15 -7.51
CA ILE A 65 -3.21 9.46 -7.68
C ILE A 65 -2.65 9.96 -6.33
N GLU A 66 -3.41 9.83 -5.25
CA GLU A 66 -2.93 10.20 -3.90
C GLU A 66 -1.76 9.32 -3.47
N LEU A 67 -1.83 8.02 -3.75
CA LEU A 67 -0.72 7.09 -3.53
C LEU A 67 0.54 7.58 -4.29
N GLU A 68 0.43 7.81 -5.60
CA GLU A 68 1.56 8.27 -6.43
C GLU A 68 2.14 9.60 -5.93
N ASN A 69 1.29 10.57 -5.64
CA ASN A 69 1.69 11.88 -5.13
C ASN A 69 2.43 11.78 -3.79
N LEU A 70 1.95 10.92 -2.89
CA LEU A 70 2.58 10.73 -1.59
C LEU A 70 3.95 10.08 -1.72
N LEU A 71 4.08 9.06 -2.57
CA LEU A 71 5.37 8.42 -2.84
C LEU A 71 6.37 9.41 -3.45
N MET A 72 5.93 10.25 -4.40
CA MET A 72 6.77 11.32 -4.97
C MET A 72 7.22 12.31 -3.89
N ARG A 73 6.30 12.80 -3.06
CA ARG A 73 6.60 13.76 -1.99
C ARG A 73 7.59 13.20 -0.97
N ILE A 74 7.51 11.91 -0.63
CA ILE A 74 8.45 11.24 0.27
C ILE A 74 9.85 11.18 -0.36
N CYS A 75 9.96 10.84 -1.64
CA CYS A 75 11.24 10.84 -2.35
C CYS A 75 11.86 12.24 -2.42
N GLU A 76 11.05 13.26 -2.74
CA GLU A 76 11.50 14.67 -2.77
C GLU A 76 12.00 15.12 -1.39
N SER A 77 11.22 14.85 -0.34
CA SER A 77 11.61 15.20 1.03
C SER A 77 12.91 14.51 1.46
N HIS A 78 13.13 13.26 1.03
CA HIS A 78 14.37 12.56 1.30
C HIS A 78 15.59 13.23 0.66
N LEU A 79 15.45 13.76 -0.57
CA LEU A 79 16.53 14.51 -1.24
C LEU A 79 16.80 15.84 -0.54
N ASP A 80 15.75 16.55 -0.12
CA ASP A 80 15.86 17.83 0.61
C ASP A 80 16.56 17.66 1.97
N GLU A 81 16.39 16.51 2.62
CA GLU A 81 17.05 16.15 3.88
C GLU A 81 18.50 15.66 3.70
N GLY A 82 19.04 15.74 2.49
CA GLY A 82 20.42 15.34 2.17
C GLY A 82 20.57 13.88 1.70
N GLY A 83 19.45 13.22 1.36
CA GLY A 83 19.45 11.95 0.67
C GLY A 83 20.15 12.02 -0.68
N VAL A 84 20.77 10.91 -1.08
CA VAL A 84 21.51 10.82 -2.34
C VAL A 84 20.70 10.09 -3.40
N ILE A 85 20.85 10.48 -4.66
CA ILE A 85 20.31 9.70 -5.79
C ILE A 85 20.90 8.29 -5.75
N GLY A 86 20.05 7.29 -5.98
CA GLY A 86 20.36 5.87 -5.85
C GLY A 86 20.15 5.32 -4.43
N SER A 87 19.80 6.16 -3.45
CA SER A 87 19.38 5.70 -2.12
C SER A 87 17.99 5.06 -2.14
N CYS A 88 17.64 4.40 -1.03
CA CYS A 88 16.38 3.72 -0.85
C CYS A 88 15.63 4.31 0.35
N VAL A 89 14.31 4.46 0.21
CA VAL A 89 13.42 4.83 1.31
C VAL A 89 12.43 3.70 1.55
N ASP A 90 12.37 3.18 2.77
CA ASP A 90 11.41 2.16 3.17
C ASP A 90 10.15 2.85 3.73
N ILE A 91 9.01 2.65 3.06
CA ILE A 91 7.75 3.34 3.34
C ILE A 91 6.72 2.34 3.88
N PRO A 92 6.16 2.54 5.07
CA PRO A 92 5.16 1.62 5.61
C PRO A 92 3.82 1.81 4.88
N VAL A 93 3.20 0.71 4.47
CA VAL A 93 1.91 0.66 3.79
C VAL A 93 0.94 -0.14 4.65
N GLY A 94 -0.14 0.49 5.10
CA GLY A 94 -1.18 -0.15 5.90
C GLY A 94 -2.10 -1.01 5.04
N ILE A 95 -2.29 -2.26 5.47
CA ILE A 95 -3.09 -3.26 4.78
C ILE A 95 -4.15 -3.82 5.72
N LEU A 96 -5.39 -3.89 5.22
CA LEU A 96 -6.53 -4.50 5.87
C LEU A 96 -6.90 -5.80 5.16
N HIS A 97 -6.85 -6.90 5.90
CA HIS A 97 -7.21 -8.22 5.40
C HIS A 97 -8.71 -8.48 5.55
N VAL A 98 -9.50 -8.19 4.52
CA VAL A 98 -10.98 -8.26 4.54
C VAL A 98 -11.54 -9.66 4.87
N ARG A 99 -10.74 -10.70 4.63
CA ARG A 99 -11.06 -12.09 4.98
C ARG A 99 -10.95 -12.39 6.48
N LYS A 100 -10.12 -11.62 7.21
CA LYS A 100 -10.00 -11.71 8.66
C LYS A 100 -11.06 -10.78 9.26
N GLY A 101 -11.86 -11.27 10.19
CA GLY A 101 -12.87 -10.44 10.84
C GLY A 101 -12.22 -9.32 11.65
N ARG A 102 -12.92 -8.19 11.85
CA ARG A 102 -12.41 -7.03 12.63
C ARG A 102 -11.86 -7.35 14.03
N LYS A 103 -12.34 -8.44 14.64
CA LYS A 103 -11.87 -8.88 15.97
C LYS A 103 -10.58 -9.70 15.91
N ASP A 104 -10.15 -10.16 14.73
CA ASP A 104 -8.87 -10.88 14.58
C ASP A 104 -7.74 -9.85 14.69
N PRO A 105 -6.79 -10.00 15.64
CA PRO A 105 -5.70 -9.05 15.81
C PRO A 105 -4.85 -8.90 14.53
N ARG A 106 -4.83 -9.91 13.66
CA ARG A 106 -4.07 -9.93 12.41
C ARG A 106 -4.86 -9.38 11.23
N HIS A 107 -6.03 -8.78 11.45
CA HIS A 107 -6.84 -8.14 10.40
C HIS A 107 -6.16 -6.92 9.77
N ARG A 108 -5.16 -6.34 10.44
CA ARG A 108 -4.30 -5.28 9.93
C ARG A 108 -2.85 -5.76 9.90
N SER A 109 -2.13 -5.37 8.87
CA SER A 109 -0.69 -5.57 8.72
C SER A 109 -0.06 -4.35 8.07
N THR A 110 1.26 -4.24 8.16
CA THR A 110 2.04 -3.19 7.48
C THR A 110 3.03 -3.87 6.53
N LEU A 111 3.07 -3.39 5.30
CA LEU A 111 4.04 -3.77 4.28
C LEU A 111 5.09 -2.66 4.16
N SER A 112 6.38 -2.99 4.20
CA SER A 112 7.44 -2.03 3.88
C SER A 112 7.70 -1.99 2.38
N LEU A 113 7.40 -0.84 1.77
CA LEU A 113 7.61 -0.57 0.36
C LEU A 113 8.92 0.19 0.18
N ARG A 114 9.92 -0.44 -0.44
CA ARG A 114 11.22 0.20 -0.72
C ARG A 114 11.17 0.95 -2.04
N LEU A 115 11.29 2.27 -1.97
CA LEU A 115 11.43 3.12 -3.15
C LEU A 115 12.89 3.42 -3.41
N ASN A 116 13.33 3.23 -4.65
CA ASN A 116 14.61 3.77 -5.10
C ASN A 116 14.42 5.23 -5.51
N VAL A 117 15.22 6.12 -4.92
CA VAL A 117 15.24 7.54 -5.26
C VAL A 117 16.12 7.71 -6.49
N ALA A 118 15.51 7.88 -7.66
CA ALA A 118 16.22 8.05 -8.93
C ALA A 118 16.20 9.52 -9.38
N GLU A 119 17.13 9.88 -10.28
CA GLU A 119 17.06 11.15 -10.99
C GLU A 119 15.94 11.06 -12.04
N GLY A 120 14.85 11.80 -11.83
CA GLY A 120 13.63 11.69 -12.65
C GLY A 120 12.56 10.76 -12.04
N VAL A 121 11.31 11.01 -12.42
CA VAL A 121 10.09 10.47 -11.80
C VAL A 121 9.84 9.00 -12.18
N GLU A 122 10.80 8.12 -11.95
CA GLU A 122 10.60 6.67 -12.03
C GLU A 122 10.95 6.05 -10.69
N ALA A 123 10.00 6.14 -9.75
CA ALA A 123 10.07 5.39 -8.50
C ALA A 123 9.95 3.88 -8.81
N PHE A 124 11.08 3.18 -8.76
CA PHE A 124 11.12 1.72 -8.78
C PHE A 124 10.77 1.21 -7.39
N THR A 125 9.69 0.45 -7.30
CA THR A 125 9.26 -0.20 -6.06
C THR A 125 9.90 -1.58 -5.99
N SER A 126 10.83 -1.78 -5.06
CA SER A 126 11.19 -3.11 -4.58
C SER A 126 10.49 -3.30 -3.24
N GLY A 127 9.95 -4.47 -2.94
CA GLY A 127 9.46 -4.73 -1.59
C GLY A 127 10.64 -5.27 -0.76
N THR A 128 10.78 -4.87 0.50
CA THR A 128 11.68 -5.55 1.43
C THR A 128 10.88 -5.93 2.67
N LEU A 129 11.00 -7.18 3.13
CA LEU A 129 10.30 -7.68 4.31
C LEU A 129 11.04 -7.25 5.59
N THR A 130 10.40 -6.43 6.44
CA THR A 130 10.85 -6.21 7.82
C THR A 130 9.85 -6.84 8.76
N VAL A 131 10.24 -7.93 9.43
CA VAL A 131 9.44 -8.55 10.50
C VAL A 131 9.90 -7.93 11.82
N GLU A 132 9.05 -7.10 12.44
CA GLU A 132 9.27 -6.72 13.83
C GLU A 132 8.88 -7.92 14.72
N VAL A 133 9.85 -8.43 15.48
CA VAL A 133 9.73 -9.58 16.39
C VAL A 133 9.33 -9.12 17.79
#